data_AF-A0A820Q8S9-F1
#
_entry.id   AF-A0A820Q8S9-F1
#
_cell.length_a   1.000
_cell.length_b   1.000
_cell.length_c   1.000
_cell.angle_alpha   90.00
_cell.angle_beta   90.00
_cell.angle_gamma   90.00
#
_symmetry.space_group_name_H-M   'P 1'
#
loop_
_entity.id
_entity.type
_entity.pdbx_description
1 polymer ?
#
loop_
_entity_poly.entity_id
_entity_poly.type
_entity_poly.pdbx_seq_one_letter_code
_entity_poly.pdbx_strand_id
1 'polypeptide(L)'
;MVVGDFNCDDYLDIAAMGKPYGIDVLLGYGDGRFEAQSILPDELISFDSRFGVYDFNDDTYPDIIIANPESSSIDIFLNIGECCVRGIPKRKTFNFS
;
A
#
# COMPACT_ATOMS: atom_id res chain seq x y z
N MET A 1 -6.92 -5.55 -5.08
CA MET A 1 -5.79 -6.43 -4.73
C MET A 1 -4.70 -6.16 -5.73
N VAL A 2 -3.47 -6.08 -5.25
CA VAL A 2 -2.25 -5.85 -6.03
C VAL A 2 -1.15 -6.75 -5.48
N VAL A 3 -0.13 -6.99 -6.29
CA VAL A 3 1.00 -7.86 -5.97
C VAL A 3 2.29 -7.08 -6.21
N GLY A 4 3.24 -7.18 -5.30
CA GLY A 4 4.53 -6.51 -5.34
C GLY A 4 5.38 -6.94 -4.15
N ASP A 5 6.67 -6.63 -4.17
CA ASP A 5 7.55 -6.81 -3.00
C ASP A 5 7.42 -5.54 -2.12
N PHE A 6 6.58 -5.58 -1.09
CA PHE A 6 6.30 -4.43 -0.24
C PHE A 6 7.23 -4.35 0.97
N ASN A 7 7.88 -5.46 1.33
CA ASN A 7 8.78 -5.55 2.48
C ASN A 7 10.27 -5.68 2.10
N CYS A 8 10.59 -5.64 0.82
CA CYS A 8 11.94 -5.68 0.25
C CYS A 8 12.69 -6.97 0.59
N ASP A 9 12.00 -8.12 0.58
CA ASP A 9 12.58 -9.43 0.85
C ASP A 9 12.78 -10.32 -0.39
N ASP A 10 12.59 -9.75 -1.58
CA ASP A 10 12.62 -10.41 -2.90
C ASP A 10 11.48 -11.44 -3.12
N TYR A 11 10.49 -11.52 -2.22
CA TYR A 11 9.29 -12.32 -2.40
C TYR A 11 8.07 -11.48 -2.73
N LEU A 12 7.12 -12.11 -3.44
CA LEU A 12 5.87 -11.44 -3.79
C LEU A 12 4.92 -11.41 -2.60
N ASP A 13 4.54 -10.21 -2.21
CA ASP A 13 3.50 -9.93 -1.24
C ASP A 13 2.17 -9.62 -1.93
N ILE A 14 1.08 -9.64 -1.15
CA ILE A 14 -0.27 -9.30 -1.62
C ILE A 14 -0.83 -8.15 -0.80
N ALA A 15 -1.11 -7.00 -1.41
CA ALA A 15 -1.88 -5.95 -0.76
C ALA A 15 -3.35 -5.99 -1.18
N ALA A 16 -4.25 -5.97 -0.20
CA ALA A 16 -5.69 -6.08 -0.39
C ALA A 16 -6.42 -5.07 0.50
N MET A 17 -7.63 -4.68 0.08
CA MET A 17 -8.47 -3.88 0.98
C MET A 17 -8.92 -4.74 2.15
N GLY A 18 -8.54 -4.31 3.35
CA GLY A 18 -8.96 -4.84 4.63
C GLY A 18 -10.35 -4.35 5.03
N LYS A 19 -10.94 -4.99 6.04
CA LYS A 19 -12.24 -4.60 6.62
C LYS A 19 -12.03 -3.89 7.96
N PRO A 20 -12.78 -2.83 8.28
CA PRO A 20 -13.88 -2.24 7.50
C PRO A 20 -13.41 -1.37 6.33
N TYR A 21 -12.31 -0.63 6.46
CA TYR A 21 -11.65 0.14 5.40
C TYR A 21 -10.18 0.25 5.74
N GLY A 22 -9.28 -0.38 4.99
CA GLY A 22 -7.84 -0.37 5.26
C GLY A 22 -7.10 -1.07 4.13
N ILE A 23 -5.77 -1.05 4.12
CA ILE A 23 -4.97 -1.93 3.25
C ILE A 23 -4.17 -2.86 4.14
N ASP A 24 -4.53 -4.14 4.05
CA ASP A 24 -3.76 -5.24 4.63
C ASP A 24 -2.77 -5.74 3.59
N VAL A 25 -1.60 -6.16 4.05
CA VAL A 25 -0.59 -6.81 3.23
C VAL A 25 -0.33 -8.21 3.78
N LEU A 26 -0.34 -9.18 2.89
CA LEU A 26 0.06 -10.55 3.16
C LEU A 26 1.51 -10.69 2.70
N LEU A 27 2.45 -10.83 3.64
CA LEU A 27 3.87 -10.98 3.36
C LEU A 27 4.16 -12.39 2.86
N GLY A 28 4.78 -12.50 1.69
CA GLY A 28 5.11 -13.76 1.05
C GLY A 28 6.43 -14.34 1.58
N TYR A 29 6.49 -15.66 1.73
CA TYR A 29 7.73 -16.36 2.10
C TYR A 29 8.44 -17.04 0.92
N GLY A 30 7.98 -16.79 -0.31
CA GLY A 30 8.51 -17.42 -1.54
C GLY A 30 8.12 -18.90 -1.74
N ASP A 31 7.57 -19.55 -0.72
CA ASP A 31 7.15 -20.96 -0.74
C ASP A 31 5.62 -21.13 -0.79
N GLY A 32 4.89 -20.04 -1.07
CA GLY A 32 3.43 -19.99 -1.10
C GLY A 32 2.77 -19.80 0.27
N ARG A 33 3.53 -19.69 1.35
CA ARG A 33 3.02 -19.25 2.66
C ARG A 33 2.95 -17.72 2.72
N PHE A 34 2.00 -17.24 3.52
CA PHE A 34 1.77 -15.82 3.74
C PHE A 34 1.54 -15.52 5.23
N GLU A 35 2.00 -14.36 5.69
CA GLU A 35 1.67 -13.81 7.01
C GLU A 35 0.92 -12.48 6.85
N ALA A 36 -0.21 -12.34 7.55
CA ALA A 36 -1.02 -11.12 7.46
C ALA A 36 -0.42 -10.01 8.34
N GLN A 37 -0.24 -8.84 7.75
CA GLN A 37 0.17 -7.62 8.42
C GLN A 37 -0.64 -6.42 7.93
N SER A 38 -1.25 -5.69 8.87
CA SER A 38 -1.92 -4.42 8.56
C SER A 38 -0.88 -3.30 8.53
N ILE A 39 -0.79 -2.58 7.41
CA ILE A 39 0.27 -1.57 7.21
C ILE A 39 -0.30 -0.15 7.08
N LEU A 40 -1.55 0.01 6.64
CA LEU A 40 -2.17 1.33 6.48
C LEU A 40 -3.37 1.52 7.43
N PRO A 41 -3.42 2.61 8.22
CA PRO A 41 -4.51 2.86 9.14
C PRO A 41 -5.82 3.16 8.41
N ASP A 42 -6.91 2.73 9.03
CA ASP A 42 -8.26 2.68 8.45
C ASP A 42 -8.86 4.04 8.04
N GLU A 43 -8.27 5.13 8.50
CA GLU A 43 -8.83 6.49 8.38
C GLU A 43 -8.61 7.13 6.99
N LEU A 44 -7.92 6.45 6.07
CA LEU A 44 -7.46 7.02 4.80
C LEU A 44 -8.26 6.53 3.58
N ILE A 45 -9.19 5.61 3.79
CA ILE A 45 -9.84 4.84 2.73
C ILE A 45 -11.35 4.83 2.98
N SER A 46 -12.13 5.06 1.92
CA SER A 46 -13.59 4.97 1.91
C SER A 46 -14.04 3.73 1.12
N PHE A 47 -15.33 3.39 1.19
CA PHE A 47 -15.90 2.25 0.45
C PHE A 47 -15.63 2.33 -1.07
N ASP A 48 -15.66 3.54 -1.63
CA ASP A 48 -15.46 3.77 -3.06
C ASP A 48 -14.02 4.07 -3.46
N SER A 49 -13.09 4.06 -2.51
CA SER A 49 -11.68 4.21 -2.81
C SER A 49 -11.19 3.09 -3.74
N ARG A 50 -10.25 3.44 -4.62
CA ARG A 50 -9.57 2.51 -5.52
C ARG A 50 -8.08 2.67 -5.31
N PHE A 51 -7.34 1.57 -5.40
CA PHE A 51 -5.89 1.61 -5.21
C PHE A 51 -5.15 0.88 -6.32
N GLY A 52 -3.91 1.31 -6.54
CA GLY A 52 -2.97 0.74 -7.49
C GLY A 52 -1.54 0.80 -6.96
N VAL A 53 -0.61 0.23 -7.71
CA VAL A 53 0.80 0.17 -7.35
C VAL A 53 1.67 0.54 -8.54
N TYR A 54 2.70 1.35 -8.29
CA TYR A 54 3.73 1.76 -9.23
C TYR A 54 4.91 2.35 -8.45
N ASP A 55 6.10 2.44 -9.06
CA ASP A 55 7.22 3.19 -8.50
C ASP A 55 7.09 4.67 -8.89
N PHE A 56 6.56 5.53 -8.01
CA PHE A 56 6.28 6.94 -8.33
C PHE A 56 7.47 7.87 -8.05
N ASN A 57 8.51 7.38 -7.36
CA ASN A 57 9.69 8.15 -6.98
C ASN A 57 11.01 7.62 -7.56
N ASP A 58 10.96 6.61 -8.44
CA ASP A 58 12.07 5.94 -9.12
C ASP A 58 13.09 5.32 -8.12
N ASP A 59 12.63 4.80 -6.98
CA ASP A 59 13.47 4.20 -5.95
C ASP A 59 13.54 2.66 -5.99
N THR A 60 12.89 2.05 -6.98
CA THR A 60 12.75 0.60 -7.21
C THR A 60 11.77 -0.14 -6.30
N TYR A 61 11.16 0.55 -5.33
CA TYR A 61 10.19 -0.04 -4.42
C TYR A 61 8.75 0.30 -4.84
N PRO A 62 7.82 -0.67 -4.79
CA PRO A 62 6.44 -0.42 -5.19
C PRO A 62 5.74 0.50 -4.18
N ASP A 63 5.31 1.67 -4.66
CA ASP A 63 4.48 2.61 -3.90
C ASP A 63 2.99 2.30 -4.08
N ILE A 64 2.16 2.77 -3.15
CA ILE A 64 0.70 2.61 -3.21
C ILE A 64 0.04 3.95 -3.55
N ILE A 65 -0.78 3.97 -4.59
CA ILE A 65 -1.67 5.10 -4.90
C ILE A 65 -3.11 4.77 -4.52
N ILE A 66 -3.80 5.72 -3.89
CA ILE A 66 -5.22 5.62 -3.53
C ILE A 66 -5.96 6.81 -4.14
N ALA A 67 -6.97 6.52 -4.96
CA ALA A 67 -7.95 7.50 -5.41
C ALA A 67 -9.13 7.50 -4.43
N ASN A 68 -9.46 8.68 -3.89
CA ASN A 68 -10.50 8.90 -2.90
C ASN A 68 -11.59 9.83 -3.48
N PRO A 69 -12.65 9.26 -4.10
CA PRO A 69 -13.70 10.06 -4.72
C PRO A 69 -14.47 10.93 -3.71
N GLU A 70 -14.70 10.43 -2.50
CA GLU A 70 -15.47 11.15 -1.47
C GLU A 70 -14.78 12.44 -1.01
N SER A 71 -13.45 12.41 -0.87
CA SER A 71 -12.64 13.56 -0.47
C SER A 71 -12.07 14.35 -1.63
N SER A 72 -12.41 13.99 -2.88
CA SER A 72 -11.83 14.57 -4.10
C SER A 72 -10.30 14.63 -4.02
N SER A 73 -9.65 13.53 -3.62
CA SER A 73 -8.20 13.50 -3.45
C SER A 73 -7.54 12.23 -3.98
N ILE A 74 -6.23 12.33 -4.22
CA ILE A 74 -5.33 11.21 -4.47
C ILE A 74 -4.27 11.20 -3.37
N ASP A 75 -4.03 10.05 -2.78
CA ASP A 75 -2.93 9.82 -1.85
C ASP A 75 -1.89 8.89 -2.47
N ILE A 76 -0.61 9.22 -2.34
CA ILE A 76 0.51 8.33 -2.67
C ILE A 76 1.26 8.01 -1.38
N PHE A 77 1.41 6.73 -1.08
CA PHE A 77 2.17 6.19 0.03
C PHE A 77 3.48 5.64 -0.52
N LEU A 78 4.56 6.39 -0.30
CA LEU A 78 5.88 6.01 -0.76
C LEU A 78 6.44 4.90 0.10
N ASN A 79 6.74 3.77 -0.52
CA ASN A 79 7.58 2.77 0.09
C ASN A 79 8.98 3.39 0.28
N ILE A 80 9.65 3.07 1.37
CA ILE A 80 10.95 3.66 1.70
C ILE A 80 12.09 2.65 1.60
N GLY A 81 11.82 1.44 1.11
CA GLY A 81 12.84 0.44 0.87
C GLY A 81 13.48 -0.15 2.13
N GLU A 82 13.01 0.25 3.31
CA GLU A 82 13.55 -0.26 4.55
C GLU A 82 12.93 -1.64 4.80
N CYS A 83 13.74 -2.71 4.73
CA CYS A 83 13.36 -4.10 5.01
C CYS A 83 12.71 -4.35 6.40
N CYS A 84 12.52 -3.30 7.20
CA CYS A 84 11.74 -3.35 8.43
C CYS A 84 10.32 -2.90 8.11
N VAL A 85 9.38 -3.85 8.16
CA VAL A 85 7.93 -3.71 7.92
C VAL A 85 7.20 -2.82 8.97
N ARG A 86 7.80 -1.70 9.34
CA ARG A 86 7.35 -0.79 10.40
C ARG A 86 7.37 0.68 10.00
N GLY A 87 7.91 1.01 8.84
CA GLY A 87 7.81 2.35 8.29
C GLY A 87 6.39 2.61 7.81
N ILE A 88 5.67 3.52 8.45
CA ILE A 88 4.48 4.11 7.82
C ILE A 88 4.99 4.77 6.54
N PRO A 89 4.52 4.36 5.35
CA PRO A 89 5.00 4.93 4.10
C PRO A 89 4.78 6.44 4.08
N LYS A 90 5.69 7.20 3.46
CA LYS A 90 5.55 8.66 3.40
C LYS A 90 4.32 8.99 2.56
N ARG A 91 3.33 9.65 3.16
CA ARG A 91 2.09 10.04 2.48
C ARG A 91 2.24 11.39 1.78
N LYS A 92 1.79 11.47 0.53
CA LYS A 92 1.60 12.71 -0.23
C LYS A 92 0.17 12.80 -0.76
N THR A 93 -0.55 13.85 -0.38
CA THR A 93 -1.96 14.08 -0.77
C THR A 93 -2.06 15.15 -1.86
N PHE A 94 -2.89 14.88 -2.86
CA PHE A 94 -3.25 15.80 -3.93
C PHE A 94 -4.76 16.01 -3.88
N ASN A 95 -5.21 17.24 -3.63
CA ASN A 95 -6.63 17.58 -3.57
C ASN A 95 -7.07 18.21 -4.89
N PHE A 96 -8.30 17.91 -5.29
CA PHE A 96 -8.96 18.47 -6.46
C PHE A 96 -10.15 19.32 -5.99
N SER A 97 -10.30 20.50 -6.60
CA SER A 97 -11.37 21.47 -6.33
C SER A 97 -12.59 21.23 -7.20
#